data_AF-A0A1V3WKA9-F1
#
_entry.id   AF-A0A1V3WKA9-F1
#
_cell.length_a   1.000
_cell.length_b   1.000
_cell.length_c   1.000
_cell.angle_alpha   90.00
_cell.angle_beta   90.00
_cell.angle_gamma   90.00
#
_symmetry.space_group_name_H-M   'P 1'
#
loop_
_entity.id
_entity.type
_entity.pdbx_description
1 polymer ?
#
loop_
_entity_poly.entity_id
_entity_poly.type
_entity_poly.pdbx_seq_one_letter_code
_entity_poly.pdbx_strand_id
1 'polypeptide(L)'
;MKALVYGVPPEPFEVPGDANALTRNLSQSPTGLRQLPEPRLLRPDWVITRPRLTGICGSDSKQILMDFGEHDADNAMAAFCSFPQVMGHEVVADVVELGPQARGLAVGQRVVLNPWLSCGPRGIEPPCRPVPAATTACAGASPTVTSNPESTPGCRPT
;
A
#
# COMPACT_ATOMS: atom_id res chain seq x y z
N MET A 1 5.89 -12.02 -10.44
CA MET A 1 4.81 -12.39 -9.49
C MET A 1 3.45 -11.90 -9.98
N LYS A 2 2.33 -12.46 -9.49
CA LYS A 2 0.97 -11.92 -9.75
C LYS A 2 0.53 -11.02 -8.60
N ALA A 3 -0.17 -9.93 -8.89
CA ALA A 3 -0.71 -9.01 -7.89
C ALA A 3 -2.01 -8.34 -8.36
N LEU A 4 -2.89 -8.00 -7.42
CA LEU A 4 -4.06 -7.15 -7.70
C LEU A 4 -3.59 -5.70 -7.75
N VAL A 5 -3.76 -5.05 -8.90
CA VAL A 5 -3.25 -3.70 -9.15
C VAL A 5 -4.42 -2.76 -9.40
N TYR A 6 -4.41 -1.60 -8.74
CA TYR A 6 -5.34 -0.50 -8.98
C TYR A 6 -4.65 0.63 -9.76
N GLY A 7 -5.40 1.33 -10.61
CA GLY A 7 -4.90 2.32 -11.57
C GLY A 7 -4.50 1.70 -12.92
N VAL A 8 -5.08 0.55 -13.28
CA VAL A 8 -4.88 -0.16 -14.55
C VAL A 8 -6.22 -0.43 -15.22
N PRO A 9 -6.27 -0.82 -16.51
CA PRO A 9 -7.54 -1.18 -17.14
C PRO A 9 -8.30 -2.23 -16.32
N PRO A 10 -9.64 -2.13 -16.16
CA PRO A 10 -10.41 -3.10 -15.40
C PRO A 10 -10.22 -4.52 -15.95
N GLU A 11 -10.20 -5.51 -15.06
CA GLU A 11 -10.38 -6.90 -15.46
C GLU A 11 -11.84 -7.14 -15.86
N PRO A 12 -12.12 -7.81 -17.00
CA PRO A 12 -13.50 -8.03 -17.43
C PRO A 12 -14.29 -8.78 -16.36
N PHE A 13 -15.42 -8.19 -15.96
CA PHE A 13 -16.34 -8.77 -14.99
C PHE A 13 -17.76 -8.69 -15.56
N GLU A 14 -18.43 -9.84 -15.65
CA GLU A 14 -19.82 -9.92 -16.07
C GLU A 14 -20.73 -9.44 -14.94
N VAL A 15 -21.54 -8.43 -15.22
CA VAL A 15 -22.42 -7.83 -14.22
C VAL A 15 -23.82 -8.44 -14.33
N PRO A 16 -24.34 -9.07 -13.27
CA PRO A 16 -25.72 -9.53 -13.24
C PRO A 16 -26.73 -8.41 -13.51
N GLY A 17 -27.82 -8.71 -14.22
CA GLY A 17 -28.83 -7.71 -14.58
C GLY A 17 -29.54 -7.06 -13.38
N ASP A 18 -29.62 -7.77 -12.25
CA ASP A 18 -30.20 -7.35 -10.98
C ASP A 18 -29.15 -6.87 -9.96
N ALA A 19 -27.90 -6.69 -10.39
CA ALA A 19 -26.81 -6.25 -9.53
C ALA A 19 -27.15 -4.95 -8.78
N ASN A 20 -26.59 -4.77 -7.59
CA ASN A 20 -26.66 -3.47 -6.90
C ASN A 20 -25.63 -2.48 -7.49
N ALA A 21 -25.63 -1.24 -7.00
CA ALA A 21 -24.72 -0.20 -7.47
C ALA A 21 -23.24 -0.57 -7.27
N LEU A 22 -22.89 -1.12 -6.11
CA LEU A 22 -21.51 -1.52 -5.78
C LEU A 22 -21.00 -2.63 -6.71
N THR A 23 -21.84 -3.63 -7.01
CA THR A 23 -21.51 -4.70 -7.96
C THR A 23 -21.39 -4.17 -9.39
N ARG A 24 -22.22 -3.20 -9.79
CA ARG A 24 -22.07 -2.51 -11.08
C ARG A 24 -20.76 -1.73 -11.17
N ASN A 25 -20.31 -1.13 -10.06
CA ASN A 25 -19.06 -0.38 -10.03
C ASN A 25 -17.85 -1.29 -10.32
N LEU A 26 -17.85 -2.55 -9.84
CA LEU A 26 -16.75 -3.48 -10.05
C LEU A 26 -16.32 -3.66 -11.51
N SER A 27 -17.25 -3.58 -12.48
CA SER A 27 -16.90 -3.71 -13.91
C SER A 27 -16.18 -2.49 -14.48
N GLN A 28 -16.20 -1.37 -13.77
CA GLN A 28 -15.61 -0.09 -14.16
C GLN A 28 -14.42 0.29 -13.27
N SER A 29 -14.29 -0.32 -12.09
CA SER A 29 -13.19 -0.07 -11.18
C SER A 29 -11.86 -0.32 -11.88
N PRO A 30 -10.89 0.62 -11.83
CA PRO A 30 -9.63 0.53 -12.57
C PRO A 30 -8.67 -0.44 -11.88
N THR A 31 -9.08 -1.70 -11.73
CA THR A 31 -8.40 -2.74 -10.98
C THR A 31 -8.32 -4.01 -11.81
N GLY A 32 -7.18 -4.70 -11.73
CA GLY A 32 -7.09 -6.04 -12.29
C GLY A 32 -5.88 -6.82 -11.80
N LEU A 33 -5.92 -8.14 -11.97
CA LEU A 33 -4.80 -9.03 -11.70
C LEU A 33 -3.74 -8.83 -12.78
N ARG A 34 -2.50 -8.57 -12.37
CA ARG A 34 -1.38 -8.30 -13.28
C ARG A 34 -0.17 -9.16 -12.95
N GLN A 35 0.57 -9.52 -13.99
CA GLN A 35 1.92 -10.05 -13.84
C GLN A 35 2.88 -8.86 -13.65
N LEU A 36 3.63 -8.88 -12.55
CA LEU A 36 4.64 -7.89 -12.22
C LEU A 36 6.04 -8.55 -12.19
N PRO A 37 7.11 -7.76 -12.39
CA PRO A 37 8.46 -8.20 -12.08
C PRO A 37 8.57 -8.68 -10.63
N GLU A 38 9.52 -9.56 -10.35
CA GLU A 38 9.86 -9.87 -8.96
C GLU A 38 10.38 -8.61 -8.23
N PRO A 39 10.08 -8.47 -6.94
CA PRO A 39 10.50 -7.31 -6.17
C PRO A 39 12.04 -7.26 -6.11
N ARG A 40 12.57 -6.04 -6.07
CA ARG A 40 13.98 -5.77 -5.82
C ARG A 40 14.11 -4.81 -4.65
N LEU A 41 15.20 -4.92 -3.91
CA LEU A 41 15.52 -3.97 -2.85
C LEU A 41 15.61 -2.55 -3.43
N LEU A 42 14.77 -1.65 -2.93
CA LEU A 42 14.82 -0.24 -3.32
C LEU A 42 15.91 0.53 -2.56
N ARG A 43 16.27 0.06 -1.36
CA ARG A 43 17.31 0.65 -0.52
C ARG A 43 18.11 -0.42 0.24
N PRO A 44 19.34 -0.11 0.69
CA PRO A 44 20.20 -1.07 1.40
C PRO A 44 19.62 -1.56 2.75
N ASP A 45 18.79 -0.75 3.39
CA ASP A 45 18.19 -0.99 4.70
C ASP A 45 16.82 -1.70 4.65
N TRP A 46 16.37 -2.04 3.44
CA TRP A 46 15.07 -2.67 3.21
C TRP A 46 15.13 -4.19 3.24
N VAL A 47 13.95 -4.81 3.27
CA VAL A 47 13.78 -6.27 3.21
C VAL A 47 12.73 -6.63 2.16
N ILE A 48 12.85 -7.81 1.57
CA ILE A 48 11.81 -8.40 0.73
C ILE A 48 11.04 -9.41 1.58
N THR A 49 9.71 -9.35 1.49
CA THR A 49 8.83 -10.28 2.19
C THR A 49 7.95 -11.02 1.18
N ARG A 50 7.56 -12.25 1.55
CA ARG A 50 6.58 -13.05 0.83
C ARG A 50 5.25 -13.03 1.60
N PRO A 51 4.22 -12.34 1.09
CA PRO A 51 2.90 -12.33 1.72
C PRO A 51 2.36 -13.75 1.91
N ARG A 52 1.73 -13.99 3.07
CA ARG A 52 1.00 -15.24 3.37
C ARG A 52 -0.51 -15.04 3.33
N LEU A 53 -0.94 -13.89 3.83
CA LEU A 53 -2.32 -13.49 4.01
C LEU A 53 -2.38 -11.97 4.10
N THR A 54 -3.45 -11.42 3.54
CA THR A 54 -3.79 -10.00 3.64
C THR A 54 -5.24 -9.88 4.06
N GLY A 55 -5.52 -8.96 4.98
CA GLY A 55 -6.87 -8.49 5.24
C GLY A 55 -7.40 -7.64 4.09
N ILE A 56 -8.70 -7.40 4.12
CA ILE A 56 -9.40 -6.46 3.25
C ILE A 56 -9.94 -5.36 4.16
N CYS A 57 -9.36 -4.17 4.05
CA CYS A 57 -9.77 -3.04 4.85
C CYS A 57 -11.01 -2.36 4.25
N GLY A 58 -11.70 -1.56 5.06
CA GLY A 58 -12.78 -0.69 4.58
C GLY A 58 -12.31 0.29 3.50
N SER A 59 -11.07 0.80 3.57
CA SER A 59 -10.50 1.69 2.56
C SER A 59 -10.24 0.98 1.22
N ASP A 60 -9.73 -0.26 1.25
CA ASP A 60 -9.59 -1.10 0.05
C ASP A 60 -10.97 -1.34 -0.59
N SER A 61 -11.97 -1.62 0.24
CA SER A 61 -13.36 -1.87 -0.20
C SER A 61 -13.96 -0.62 -0.85
N LYS A 62 -13.86 0.55 -0.21
CA LYS A 62 -14.32 1.83 -0.79
C LYS A 62 -13.64 2.09 -2.13
N GLN A 63 -12.34 1.83 -2.23
CA GLN A 63 -11.57 2.05 -3.45
C GLN A 63 -11.97 1.09 -4.57
N ILE A 64 -12.08 -0.22 -4.30
CA ILE A 64 -12.48 -1.23 -5.30
C ILE A 64 -13.95 -1.08 -5.70
N LEU A 65 -14.84 -0.71 -4.78
CA LEU A 65 -16.26 -0.56 -5.05
C LEU A 65 -16.63 0.84 -5.54
N MET A 66 -15.66 1.76 -5.64
CA MET A 66 -15.85 3.18 -5.95
C MET A 66 -16.95 3.81 -5.08
N ASP A 67 -16.95 3.47 -3.79
CA ASP A 67 -17.95 3.85 -2.81
C ASP A 67 -17.44 5.02 -1.94
N PHE A 68 -17.34 6.19 -2.57
CA PHE A 68 -16.83 7.42 -1.96
C PHE A 68 -17.94 8.40 -1.54
N GLY A 69 -19.21 7.99 -1.60
CA GLY A 69 -20.35 8.86 -1.34
C GLY A 69 -20.37 10.16 -2.18
N GLU A 70 -21.34 11.04 -1.93
CA GLU A 70 -21.35 12.39 -2.54
C GLU A 70 -20.45 13.40 -1.79
N HIS A 71 -19.97 13.04 -0.59
CA HIS A 71 -19.26 13.95 0.32
C HIS A 71 -17.90 13.41 0.83
N ASP A 72 -17.50 12.18 0.48
CA ASP A 72 -16.30 11.51 1.01
C ASP A 72 -15.21 11.41 -0.08
N ALA A 73 -14.95 12.56 -0.72
CA ALA A 73 -13.85 12.71 -1.69
C ALA A 73 -12.46 12.66 -1.03
N ASP A 74 -12.41 12.75 0.31
CA ASP A 74 -11.18 12.78 1.10
C ASP A 74 -10.87 11.37 1.64
N ASN A 75 -10.58 10.43 0.73
CA ASN A 75 -9.98 9.18 1.12
C ASN A 75 -8.60 9.50 1.72
N ALA A 76 -8.48 9.43 3.05
CA ALA A 76 -7.24 9.70 3.76
C ALA A 76 -6.04 8.89 3.23
N MET A 77 -6.27 7.78 2.52
CA MET A 77 -5.24 7.01 1.84
C MET A 77 -4.93 7.49 0.42
N ALA A 78 -5.82 8.19 -0.29
CA ALA A 78 -5.58 8.70 -1.66
C ALA A 78 -4.32 9.56 -1.73
N ALA A 79 -4.11 10.34 -0.67
CA ALA A 79 -2.88 11.03 -0.37
C ALA A 79 -1.62 10.14 -0.52
N PHE A 80 -1.61 8.95 0.07
CA PHE A 80 -0.45 8.06 0.16
C PHE A 80 -0.40 7.02 -0.98
N CYS A 81 -1.31 7.10 -1.94
CA CYS A 81 -1.42 6.17 -3.05
C CYS A 81 -0.66 6.70 -4.28
N SER A 82 0.34 5.95 -4.74
CA SER A 82 0.95 6.16 -6.06
C SER A 82 0.28 5.23 -7.07
N PHE A 83 -0.25 5.75 -8.18
CA PHE A 83 -0.84 4.90 -9.22
C PHE A 83 0.16 4.58 -10.34
N PRO A 84 0.18 3.35 -10.87
CA PRO A 84 -0.57 2.18 -10.40
C PRO A 84 -0.03 1.63 -9.06
N GLN A 85 -0.91 1.11 -8.20
CA GLN A 85 -0.53 0.52 -6.90
C GLN A 85 -0.93 -0.95 -6.80
N VAL A 86 -0.11 -1.74 -6.09
CA VAL A 86 -0.49 -3.07 -5.59
C VAL A 86 -1.36 -2.87 -4.35
N MET A 87 -2.54 -3.48 -4.35
CA MET A 87 -3.51 -3.37 -3.24
C MET A 87 -3.10 -4.21 -2.03
N GLY A 88 -3.63 -3.83 -0.85
CA GLY A 88 -3.49 -4.57 0.40
C GLY A 88 -2.46 -3.96 1.36
N HIS A 89 -2.90 -3.67 2.58
CA HIS A 89 -2.10 -3.00 3.60
C HIS A 89 -2.27 -3.61 5.01
N GLU A 90 -2.94 -4.76 5.09
CA GLU A 90 -3.15 -5.54 6.31
C GLU A 90 -2.48 -6.92 6.18
N VAL A 91 -1.16 -6.94 6.04
CA VAL A 91 -0.45 -8.12 5.54
C VAL A 91 0.38 -8.81 6.61
N VAL A 92 0.32 -10.15 6.63
CA VAL A 92 1.29 -11.01 7.33
C VAL A 92 2.17 -11.69 6.29
N ALA A 93 3.49 -11.63 6.49
CA ALA A 93 4.46 -12.11 5.53
C ALA A 93 5.64 -12.83 6.21
N ASP A 94 6.38 -13.62 5.42
CA ASP A 94 7.68 -14.15 5.83
C ASP A 94 8.78 -13.30 5.18
N VAL A 95 9.83 -12.94 5.92
CA VAL A 95 11.02 -12.29 5.36
C VAL A 95 11.76 -13.28 4.46
N VAL A 96 12.07 -12.90 3.22
CA VAL A 96 12.76 -13.76 2.24
C VAL A 96 14.11 -13.22 1.81
N GLU A 97 14.35 -11.91 1.95
CA GLU A 97 15.63 -11.28 1.64
C GLU A 97 15.88 -10.10 2.58
N LEU A 98 17.13 -9.91 3.00
CA LEU A 98 17.57 -8.75 3.77
C LEU A 98 18.54 -7.93 2.92
N GLY A 99 18.34 -6.61 2.89
CA GLY A 99 19.34 -5.69 2.38
C GLY A 99 20.59 -5.65 3.28
N PRO A 100 21.75 -5.24 2.74
CA PRO A 100 23.02 -5.26 3.47
C PRO A 100 23.05 -4.38 4.73
N GLN A 101 22.17 -3.38 4.79
CA GLN A 101 22.03 -2.47 5.93
C GLN A 101 20.76 -2.75 6.76
N ALA A 102 19.95 -3.77 6.40
CA ALA A 102 18.79 -4.16 7.19
C ALA A 102 19.21 -4.71 8.56
N ARG A 103 18.45 -4.41 9.60
CA ARG A 103 18.73 -4.78 11.00
C ARG A 103 17.45 -5.23 11.70
N GLY A 104 17.59 -6.01 12.77
CA GLY A 104 16.46 -6.40 13.64
C GLY A 104 15.49 -7.45 13.07
N LEU A 105 15.80 -8.01 11.90
CA LEU A 105 15.01 -9.03 11.22
C LEU A 105 15.91 -10.18 10.72
N ALA A 106 15.33 -11.36 10.55
CA ALA A 106 16.00 -12.53 9.97
C ALA A 106 15.19 -13.12 8.81
N VAL A 107 15.87 -13.71 7.82
CA VAL A 107 15.20 -14.51 6.78
C VAL A 107 14.42 -15.65 7.44
N GLY A 108 13.18 -15.88 7.01
CA GLY A 108 12.25 -16.83 7.60
C GLY A 108 11.42 -16.29 8.76
N GLN A 109 11.73 -15.08 9.27
CA GLN A 109 10.93 -14.44 10.31
C GLN A 109 9.55 -14.05 9.80
N ARG A 110 8.51 -14.32 10.58
CA ARG A 110 7.16 -13.84 10.33
C ARG A 110 7.01 -12.40 10.82
N VAL A 111 6.47 -11.54 9.97
CA VAL A 111 6.24 -10.12 10.25
C VAL A 111 4.82 -9.70 9.88
N VAL A 112 4.34 -8.66 10.54
CA VAL A 112 3.14 -7.90 10.13
C VAL A 112 3.62 -6.61 9.51
N LEU A 113 3.06 -6.24 8.36
CA LEU A 113 3.44 -5.01 7.68
C LEU A 113 2.76 -3.82 8.35
N ASN A 114 3.57 -2.84 8.77
CA ASN A 114 3.06 -1.53 9.14
C ASN A 114 2.81 -0.73 7.85
N PRO A 115 1.57 -0.31 7.55
CA PRO A 115 1.25 0.35 6.28
C PRO A 115 1.80 1.79 6.18
N TRP A 116 2.38 2.34 7.25
CA TRP A 116 2.89 3.71 7.27
C TRP A 116 4.32 3.81 6.74
N LEU A 117 4.48 4.30 5.50
CA LEU A 117 5.77 4.70 4.93
C LEU A 117 6.17 6.11 5.40
N SER A 118 6.66 6.20 6.64
CA SER A 118 7.18 7.44 7.23
C SER A 118 8.50 7.92 6.60
N CYS A 119 9.05 9.05 7.08
CA CYS A 119 10.28 9.66 6.56
C CYS A 119 11.47 8.69 6.52
N GLY A 120 11.67 7.92 7.60
CA GLY A 120 12.81 7.02 7.77
C GLY A 120 12.87 5.94 6.68
N PRO A 121 11.83 5.09 6.53
CA PRO A 121 11.75 4.11 5.46
C PRO A 121 11.94 4.70 4.05
N ARG A 122 11.50 5.95 3.82
CA ARG A 122 11.64 6.67 2.55
C ARG A 122 13.02 7.34 2.35
N GLY A 123 13.86 7.38 3.39
CA GLY A 123 15.18 8.00 3.34
C GLY A 123 15.17 9.52 3.32
N ILE A 124 14.12 10.17 3.85
CA ILE A 124 14.00 11.63 3.93
C ILE A 124 14.71 12.09 5.21
N GLU A 125 15.76 12.90 5.04
CA GLU A 125 16.57 13.49 6.12
C GLU A 125 16.74 15.00 5.88
N PRO A 126 16.47 15.88 6.87
CA PRO A 126 15.93 15.56 8.20
C PRO A 126 14.45 15.12 8.17
N PRO A 127 13.99 14.34 9.15
CA PRO A 127 12.58 14.00 9.25
C PRO A 127 11.73 15.27 9.42
N CYS A 128 10.59 15.34 8.72
CA CYS A 128 9.68 16.48 8.84
C CYS A 128 9.17 16.65 10.28
N ARG A 129 8.91 17.90 10.69
CA ARG A 129 8.39 18.20 12.03
C ARG A 129 7.05 17.49 12.23
N PRO A 130 6.87 16.70 13.30
CA PRO A 130 5.58 16.06 13.58
C PRO A 130 4.51 17.14 13.76
N VAL A 131 3.42 17.06 13.00
CA VAL A 131 2.20 17.80 13.30
C VAL A 131 1.33 16.97 14.25
N PRO A 132 0.56 17.57 15.18
CA PRO A 132 -0.23 16.84 16.17
C PRO A 132 -1.12 15.73 15.58
N ALA A 133 -1.64 15.93 14.36
CA ALA A 133 -2.49 14.97 13.65
C ALA A 133 -1.74 13.77 13.01
N ALA A 134 -0.41 13.79 12.93
CA ALA A 134 0.41 12.76 12.28
C ALA A 134 1.40 12.08 13.24
N THR A 135 1.26 12.32 14.54
CA THR A 135 2.19 11.87 15.59
C THR A 135 2.33 10.35 15.63
N THR A 136 1.29 9.58 15.35
CA THR A 136 1.35 8.11 15.26
C THR A 136 1.85 7.58 13.92
N ALA A 137 1.67 8.32 12.81
CA ALA A 137 2.05 7.87 11.46
C ALA A 137 3.55 8.03 11.17
N CYS A 138 4.21 9.05 11.75
CA CYS A 138 5.62 9.33 11.51
C CYS A 138 6.56 8.92 12.65
N ALA A 139 6.05 8.58 13.84
CA ALA A 139 6.88 8.15 14.96
C ALA A 139 7.24 6.66 14.85
N GLY A 140 8.46 6.37 14.38
CA GLY A 140 9.17 5.14 14.76
C GLY A 140 8.83 3.85 14.01
N ALA A 141 8.38 3.90 12.76
CA ALA A 141 8.22 2.68 11.96
C ALA A 141 9.57 2.23 11.36
N SER A 142 10.13 1.13 11.88
CA SER A 142 11.20 0.37 11.21
C SER A 142 10.66 -0.21 9.90
N PRO A 143 11.46 -0.27 8.82
CA PRO A 143 10.94 -0.40 7.46
C PRO A 143 10.46 -1.81 7.18
N THR A 144 9.27 -1.96 6.60
CA THR A 144 8.91 -3.15 5.83
C THR A 144 7.88 -2.73 4.78
N VAL A 145 8.31 -2.53 3.53
CA VAL A 145 7.60 -2.84 2.25
C VAL A 145 7.82 -1.86 1.10
N THR A 146 7.86 -2.49 -0.07
CA THR A 146 7.80 -1.96 -1.43
C THR A 146 6.44 -1.34 -1.76
N SER A 147 6.33 -0.03 -1.58
CA SER A 147 5.51 0.80 -2.48
C SER A 147 6.25 2.11 -2.79
N ASN A 148 5.92 2.69 -3.95
CA ASN A 148 6.67 3.78 -4.59
C ASN A 148 6.66 5.05 -3.71
N PRO A 149 7.82 5.60 -3.28
CA PRO A 149 7.92 6.58 -2.20
C PRO A 149 7.48 8.01 -2.53
N GLU A 150 6.88 8.30 -3.69
CA GLU A 150 6.72 9.68 -4.19
C GLU A 150 5.47 10.44 -3.70
N SER A 151 4.46 9.82 -3.09
CA SER A 151 3.13 10.45 -2.96
C SER A 151 2.70 11.00 -1.59
N THR A 152 3.35 10.70 -0.46
CA THR A 152 2.84 11.12 0.87
C THR A 152 2.67 12.66 1.03
N PRO A 153 1.44 13.19 1.15
CA PRO A 153 1.16 14.60 1.39
C PRO A 153 1.29 14.88 2.88
N GLY A 154 1.74 16.09 3.21
CA GLY A 154 1.91 16.54 4.60
C GLY A 154 3.33 16.41 5.14
N CYS A 155 4.24 15.71 4.45
CA CYS A 155 5.66 15.75 4.76
C CYS A 155 6.37 16.66 3.74
N ARG A 156 6.37 17.96 4.02
CA ARG A 156 7.22 18.91 3.28
C ARG A 156 8.58 18.96 3.95
N PRO A 157 9.70 18.82 3.21
CA PRO A 157 11.00 19.18 3.74
C PRO A 157 10.98 20.67 4.12
N THR A 158 11.59 20.99 5.25
CA THR A 158 11.88 22.37 5.65
C THR A 158 12.90 22.98 4.70
#